data_AF-S4NG00-F1
#
_entry.id   AF-S4NG00-F1
#
_cell.length_a   1.000
_cell.length_b   1.000
_cell.length_c   1.000
_cell.angle_alpha   90.00
_cell.angle_beta   90.00
_cell.angle_gamma   90.00
#
_symmetry.space_group_name_H-M   'P 1'
#
loop_
_entity.id
_entity.type
_entity.pdbx_description
1 polymer ?
#
loop_
_entity_poly.entity_id
_entity_poly.type
_entity_poly.pdbx_seq_one_letter_code
_entity_poly.pdbx_strand_id
1 'polypeptide(L)'
;MHNTFKPKLKGISVDSKEIIYLSREELKLLQDFEFQRMQEALERVRDVFLFQCFTGLRYSDVAKLKRSDVKKGVVHVVTKKTVDGLRIELNKHSQAIIDKYRDCNFTDDKVLPVISNEKMNAHLKTLGQVVGLDEPTRIVYFKGNQRHEEVYPKWYLLTTHVGRRTFVVTALQLGIPVEVI
;
A
#
# COMPACT_ATOMS: atom_id res chain seq x y z
N MET A 1 32.41 2.71 25.75
CA MET A 1 30.94 2.52 25.76
C MET A 1 30.30 3.64 24.95
N HIS A 2 30.02 3.40 23.66
CA HIS A 2 29.42 4.42 22.78
C HIS A 2 27.90 4.32 22.81
N ASN A 3 27.28 5.18 23.63
CA ASN A 3 25.86 5.44 23.61
C ASN A 3 25.61 6.77 22.89
N THR A 4 25.13 6.72 21.65
CA THR A 4 24.12 7.61 21.02
C THR A 4 24.25 7.60 19.50
N PHE A 5 24.02 6.45 18.86
CA PHE A 5 23.58 6.46 17.48
C PHE A 5 22.05 6.50 17.47
N LYS A 6 21.49 7.71 17.33
CA LYS A 6 20.08 7.91 16.97
C LYS A 6 20.07 8.21 15.47
N PRO A 7 19.70 7.26 14.60
CA PRO A 7 19.66 7.52 13.17
C PRO A 7 18.70 8.69 12.90
N LYS A 8 19.22 9.78 12.33
CA LYS A 8 18.37 10.84 11.77
C LYS A 8 17.80 10.30 10.47
N LEU A 9 16.49 10.05 10.47
CA LEU A 9 15.73 9.74 9.26
C LEU A 9 15.94 10.88 8.26
N LYS A 10 16.55 10.56 7.12
CA LYS A 10 16.67 11.48 5.98
C LYS A 10 15.25 11.70 5.45
N GLY A 11 14.63 12.80 5.87
CA GLY A 11 13.21 13.07 5.63
C GLY A 11 12.48 13.78 6.76
N ILE A 12 13.11 14.05 7.91
CA ILE A 12 12.59 14.92 8.98
C ILE A 12 13.34 16.26 8.98
N SER A 13 13.43 16.90 7.81
CA SER A 13 13.64 18.36 7.78
C SER A 13 12.30 19.01 8.13
N VAL A 14 12.34 20.26 8.60
CA VAL A 14 11.15 21.10 8.82
C VAL A 14 10.32 21.30 7.51
N ASP A 15 10.84 20.80 6.38
CA ASP A 15 10.24 20.70 5.04
C ASP A 15 9.65 19.31 4.69
N SER A 16 9.54 18.40 5.66
CA SER A 16 9.09 17.02 5.42
C SER A 16 7.63 16.99 4.95
N LYS A 17 7.40 16.61 3.69
CA LYS A 17 6.08 16.19 3.21
C LYS A 17 5.54 15.15 4.20
N GLU A 18 4.42 15.46 4.84
CA GLU A 18 3.73 14.53 5.72
C GLU A 18 3.51 13.21 4.96
N ILE A 19 4.01 12.12 5.54
CA ILE A 19 3.92 10.80 4.91
C ILE A 19 2.48 10.35 5.10
N ILE A 20 1.71 10.31 4.02
CA ILE A 20 0.37 9.75 4.06
C ILE A 20 0.45 8.22 4.11
N TYR A 21 -0.09 7.64 5.18
CA TYR A 21 -0.20 6.20 5.42
C TYR A 21 -1.51 5.92 6.19
N LEU A 22 -1.87 4.64 6.31
CA LEU A 22 -3.02 4.21 7.12
C LEU A 22 -2.58 3.70 8.48
N SER A 23 -3.27 4.10 9.53
CA SER A 23 -3.10 3.52 10.87
C SER A 23 -3.55 2.06 10.90
N ARG A 24 -3.27 1.36 12.01
CA ARG A 24 -3.74 -0.03 12.18
C ARG A 24 -5.25 -0.11 12.23
N GLU A 25 -5.89 0.87 12.85
CA GLU A 25 -7.34 1.00 12.96
C GLU A 25 -7.95 1.23 11.58
N GLU A 26 -7.35 2.11 10.76
CA GLU A 26 -7.82 2.38 9.40
C GLU A 26 -7.62 1.18 8.44
N LEU A 27 -6.51 0.47 8.58
CA LEU A 27 -6.31 -0.80 7.87
C LEU A 27 -7.36 -1.83 8.25
N LYS A 28 -7.69 -1.93 9.54
CA LYS A 28 -8.71 -2.83 10.05
C LYS A 28 -10.10 -2.44 9.54
N LEU A 29 -10.43 -1.15 9.52
CA LEU A 29 -11.67 -0.64 8.94
C LEU A 29 -11.82 -1.07 7.49
N LEU A 30 -10.78 -0.90 6.67
CA LEU A 30 -10.80 -1.39 5.28
C LEU A 30 -10.99 -2.91 5.22
N GLN A 31 -10.20 -3.66 5.98
CA GLN A 31 -10.21 -5.12 5.97
C GLN A 31 -11.58 -5.70 6.33
N ASP A 32 -12.22 -5.15 7.35
CA ASP A 32 -13.48 -5.66 7.90
C ASP A 32 -14.71 -5.08 7.17
N PHE A 33 -14.53 -4.13 6.26
CA PHE A 33 -15.65 -3.50 5.56
C PHE A 33 -16.40 -4.50 4.68
N GLU A 34 -17.71 -4.64 4.91
CA GLU A 34 -18.58 -5.51 4.13
C GLU A 34 -19.16 -4.74 2.93
N PHE A 35 -18.89 -5.24 1.73
CA PHE A 35 -19.41 -4.64 0.50
C PHE A 35 -20.75 -5.25 0.10
N GLN A 36 -21.64 -4.41 -0.43
CA GLN A 36 -22.81 -4.91 -1.12
C GLN A 36 -22.42 -5.56 -2.45
N ARG A 37 -23.22 -6.50 -2.95
CA ARG A 37 -22.94 -7.23 -4.21
C ARG A 37 -22.67 -6.31 -5.41
N MET A 38 -23.32 -5.14 -5.46
CA MET A 38 -23.12 -4.14 -6.51
C MET A 38 -21.77 -3.38 -6.43
N GLN A 39 -21.01 -3.55 -5.34
CA GLN A 39 -19.75 -2.87 -5.06
C GLN A 39 -18.51 -3.77 -5.22
N GLU A 40 -18.64 -4.90 -5.94
CA GLU A 40 -17.54 -5.87 -6.16
C GLU A 40 -16.26 -5.21 -6.70
N ALA A 41 -16.39 -4.16 -7.52
CA ALA A 41 -15.24 -3.40 -8.01
C ALA A 41 -14.44 -2.72 -6.88
N LEU A 42 -15.12 -2.17 -5.86
CA LEU A 42 -14.46 -1.57 -4.70
C LEU A 42 -13.81 -2.63 -3.81
N GLU A 43 -14.44 -3.80 -3.70
CA GLU A 43 -13.88 -4.92 -2.95
C GLU A 43 -12.56 -5.41 -3.58
N ARG A 44 -12.52 -5.55 -4.91
CA ARG A 44 -11.29 -5.90 -5.64
C ARG A 44 -10.19 -4.85 -5.45
N VAL A 45 -10.55 -3.58 -5.46
CA VAL A 45 -9.61 -2.46 -5.21
C VAL A 45 -9.09 -2.49 -3.78
N ARG A 46 -9.96 -2.74 -2.78
CA ARG A 46 -9.57 -2.95 -1.38
C ARG A 46 -8.55 -4.07 -1.29
N ASP A 47 -8.84 -5.22 -1.88
CA ASP A 47 -7.99 -6.40 -1.74
C ASP A 47 -6.59 -6.18 -2.35
N VAL A 48 -6.51 -5.60 -3.54
CA VAL A 48 -5.21 -5.26 -4.16
C VAL A 48 -4.44 -4.23 -3.32
N PHE A 49 -5.14 -3.24 -2.75
CA PHE A 49 -4.51 -2.20 -1.93
C PHE A 49 -4.03 -2.74 -0.58
N LEU A 50 -4.83 -3.57 0.09
CA LEU A 50 -4.42 -4.28 1.30
C LEU A 50 -3.24 -5.20 1.03
N PHE A 51 -3.21 -5.88 -0.12
CA PHE A 51 -2.05 -6.67 -0.53
C PHE A 51 -0.79 -5.82 -0.61
N GLN A 52 -0.86 -4.60 -1.16
CA GLN A 52 0.26 -3.65 -1.12
C GLN A 52 0.64 -3.24 0.31
N CYS A 53 -0.34 -3.02 1.19
CA CYS A 53 -0.10 -2.66 2.60
C CYS A 53 0.58 -3.79 3.39
N PHE A 54 0.33 -5.05 3.03
CA PHE A 54 0.86 -6.22 3.73
C PHE A 54 2.17 -6.75 3.17
N THR A 55 2.48 -6.48 1.90
CA THR A 55 3.71 -6.95 1.24
C THR A 55 4.72 -5.85 0.96
N GLY A 56 4.31 -4.59 1.05
CA GLY A 56 5.12 -3.44 0.65
C GLY A 56 5.34 -3.33 -0.86
N LEU A 57 4.79 -4.22 -1.70
CA LEU A 57 4.98 -4.15 -3.15
C LEU A 57 4.42 -2.84 -3.72
N ARG A 58 5.11 -2.30 -4.74
CA ARG A 58 4.58 -1.16 -5.50
C ARG A 58 3.45 -1.66 -6.39
N TYR A 59 2.47 -0.80 -6.65
CA TYR A 59 1.38 -1.11 -7.58
C TYR A 59 1.88 -1.67 -8.92
N SER A 60 2.96 -1.13 -9.49
CA SER A 60 3.49 -1.61 -10.76
C SER A 60 4.05 -3.03 -10.71
N ASP A 61 4.52 -3.45 -9.54
CA ASP A 61 5.05 -4.79 -9.32
C ASP A 61 3.87 -5.76 -9.10
N VAL A 62 2.87 -5.37 -8.30
CA VAL A 62 1.61 -6.12 -8.14
C VAL A 62 0.86 -6.28 -9.47
N ALA A 63 0.81 -5.24 -10.30
CA ALA A 63 0.16 -5.26 -11.62
C ALA A 63 0.80 -6.24 -12.62
N LYS A 64 2.06 -6.60 -12.38
CA LYS A 64 2.83 -7.54 -13.22
C LYS A 64 2.91 -8.94 -12.60
N LEU A 65 2.45 -9.10 -11.37
CA LEU A 65 2.64 -10.34 -10.62
C LEU A 65 1.82 -11.47 -11.24
N LYS A 66 2.52 -12.55 -11.60
CA LYS A 66 1.93 -13.75 -12.21
C LYS A 66 1.84 -14.90 -11.22
N ARG A 67 0.96 -15.86 -11.48
CA ARG A 67 0.81 -17.05 -10.62
C ARG A 67 2.12 -17.81 -10.47
N SER A 68 2.93 -17.86 -11.52
CA SER A 68 4.28 -18.45 -11.50
C SER A 68 5.23 -17.85 -10.46
N ASP A 69 4.99 -16.60 -10.05
CA ASP A 69 5.84 -15.84 -9.13
C ASP A 69 5.52 -16.16 -7.66
N VAL A 70 4.39 -16.82 -7.40
CA VAL A 70 3.92 -17.17 -6.05
C VAL A 70 4.12 -18.66 -5.80
N LYS A 71 5.03 -19.02 -4.89
CA LYS A 71 5.35 -20.41 -4.56
C LYS A 71 5.43 -20.59 -3.06
N LYS A 72 4.62 -21.52 -2.52
CA LYS A 72 4.66 -21.94 -1.11
C LYS A 72 4.65 -20.77 -0.10
N GLY A 73 3.77 -19.78 -0.31
CA GLY A 73 3.67 -18.60 0.57
C GLY A 73 4.78 -17.56 0.36
N VAL A 74 5.55 -17.66 -0.73
CA VAL A 74 6.62 -16.72 -1.06
C VAL A 74 6.35 -16.12 -2.44
N VAL A 75 6.52 -14.81 -2.55
CA VAL A 75 6.50 -14.10 -3.83
C VAL A 75 7.94 -13.83 -4.27
N HIS A 76 8.27 -14.25 -5.48
CA HIS A 76 9.54 -13.96 -6.14
C HIS A 76 9.32 -12.91 -7.24
N VAL A 77 9.77 -11.68 -7.03
CA VAL A 77 9.55 -10.58 -7.98
C VAL A 77 10.87 -9.98 -8.42
N VAL A 78 11.14 -9.95 -9.71
CA VAL A 78 12.16 -9.05 -10.27
C VAL A 78 11.52 -7.68 -10.39
N THR A 79 11.85 -6.76 -9.47
CA THR A 79 11.25 -5.42 -9.49
C THR A 79 11.80 -4.62 -10.66
N LYS A 80 11.06 -3.61 -11.13
CA LYS A 80 11.54 -2.72 -12.22
C LYS A 80 12.91 -2.05 -11.97
N LYS A 81 13.38 -1.98 -10.71
CA LYS A 81 14.58 -1.23 -10.34
C LYS A 81 15.77 -2.10 -9.90
N THR A 82 15.57 -3.38 -9.63
CA THR A 82 16.63 -4.27 -9.13
C THR A 82 16.76 -5.50 -10.02
N VAL A 83 17.99 -5.80 -10.45
CA VAL A 83 18.30 -7.03 -11.20
C VAL A 83 18.19 -8.25 -10.28
N ASP A 84 18.50 -8.06 -8.99
CA ASP A 84 18.30 -9.08 -7.96
C ASP A 84 16.80 -9.24 -7.67
N GLY A 85 16.32 -10.47 -7.85
CA GLY A 85 14.95 -10.86 -7.53
C GLY A 85 14.66 -10.68 -6.05
N LEU A 86 13.59 -9.95 -5.73
CA LEU A 86 13.10 -9.78 -4.38
C LEU A 86 12.31 -11.01 -3.96
N ARG A 87 12.62 -11.55 -2.78
CA ARG A 87 11.88 -12.64 -2.14
C ARG A 87 11.07 -12.06 -0.98
N ILE A 88 9.74 -12.16 -1.07
CA ILE A 88 8.82 -11.65 -0.04
C ILE A 88 8.05 -12.82 0.56
N GLU A 89 8.15 -13.00 1.87
CA GLU A 89 7.31 -13.96 2.58
C GLU A 89 5.91 -13.36 2.80
N LEU A 90 4.88 -14.10 2.40
CA LEU A 90 3.50 -13.69 2.55
C LEU A 90 3.04 -13.95 3.99
N ASN A 91 2.53 -12.92 4.64
CA ASN A 91 1.80 -13.10 5.89
C ASN A 91 0.40 -13.66 5.60
N LYS A 92 -0.29 -14.09 6.68
CA LYS A 92 -1.64 -14.67 6.62
C LYS A 92 -2.66 -13.80 5.86
N HIS A 93 -2.54 -12.47 5.96
CA HIS A 93 -3.48 -11.55 5.32
C HIS A 93 -3.23 -11.45 3.82
N SER A 94 -1.97 -11.29 3.41
CA SER A 94 -1.59 -11.30 1.99
C SER A 94 -1.86 -12.65 1.32
N GLN A 95 -1.67 -13.76 2.03
CA GLN A 95 -1.97 -15.10 1.51
C GLN A 95 -3.48 -15.31 1.35
N ALA A 96 -4.30 -14.89 2.32
CA ALA A 96 -5.75 -14.98 2.23
C ALA A 96 -6.32 -14.22 1.01
N ILE A 97 -5.72 -13.07 0.67
CA ILE A 97 -6.09 -12.31 -0.53
C ILE A 97 -5.78 -13.11 -1.80
N ILE A 98 -4.59 -13.72 -1.91
CA ILE A 98 -4.26 -14.57 -3.06
C ILE A 98 -5.21 -15.77 -3.14
N ASP A 99 -5.49 -16.41 -2.01
CA ASP A 99 -6.36 -17.58 -1.95
C ASP A 99 -7.79 -17.27 -2.39
N LYS A 100 -8.32 -16.09 -2.02
CA LYS A 100 -9.62 -15.59 -2.48
C LYS A 100 -9.74 -15.57 -4.01
N TYR A 101 -8.65 -15.27 -4.72
CA TYR A 101 -8.63 -15.18 -6.18
C TYR A 101 -8.01 -16.41 -6.86
N ARG A 102 -7.78 -17.51 -6.13
CA ARG A 102 -7.06 -18.68 -6.64
C ARG A 102 -7.71 -19.26 -7.90
N ASP A 103 -9.03 -19.33 -7.94
CA ASP A 103 -9.78 -19.96 -9.03
C ASP A 103 -10.25 -18.94 -10.10
N CYS A 104 -9.87 -17.66 -9.96
CA CYS A 104 -10.21 -16.62 -10.91
C CYS A 104 -9.17 -16.50 -12.04
N ASN A 105 -9.60 -16.56 -13.30
CA ASN A 105 -8.71 -16.38 -14.44
C ASN A 105 -8.65 -14.90 -14.85
N PHE A 106 -7.50 -14.28 -14.66
CA PHE A 106 -7.23 -12.91 -15.13
C PHE A 106 -6.33 -12.94 -16.37
N THR A 107 -6.41 -11.89 -17.20
CA THR A 107 -5.54 -11.71 -18.36
C THR A 107 -4.06 -11.78 -17.96
N ASP A 108 -3.24 -12.40 -18.82
CA ASP A 108 -1.80 -12.59 -18.64
C ASP A 108 -1.38 -13.42 -17.41
N ASP A 109 -2.25 -14.29 -16.92
CA ASP A 109 -1.99 -15.18 -15.76
C ASP A 109 -1.66 -14.40 -14.46
N LYS A 110 -2.29 -13.23 -14.31
CA LYS A 110 -2.10 -12.38 -13.13
C LYS A 110 -2.64 -13.04 -11.86
N VAL A 111 -2.02 -12.72 -10.73
CA VAL A 111 -2.45 -13.21 -9.41
C VAL A 111 -3.69 -12.48 -8.89
N LEU A 112 -3.79 -11.17 -9.17
CA LEU A 112 -4.80 -10.29 -8.58
C LEU A 112 -5.54 -9.47 -9.66
N PRO A 113 -6.77 -9.01 -9.39
CA PRO A 113 -7.60 -8.23 -10.33
C PRO A 113 -7.14 -6.78 -10.43
N VAL A 114 -5.91 -6.53 -10.92
CA VAL A 114 -5.34 -5.19 -10.98
C VAL A 114 -5.84 -4.43 -12.21
N ILE A 115 -6.52 -3.31 -11.97
CA ILE A 115 -6.98 -2.33 -12.98
C ILE A 115 -5.94 -1.21 -13.19
N SER A 116 -6.14 -0.32 -14.17
CA SER A 116 -5.20 0.78 -14.43
C SER A 116 -4.97 1.67 -13.21
N ASN A 117 -3.77 2.25 -13.08
CA ASN A 117 -3.40 3.04 -11.89
C ASN A 117 -4.32 4.25 -11.66
N GLU A 118 -4.76 4.89 -12.74
CA GLU A 118 -5.71 6.00 -12.67
C GLU A 118 -7.06 5.56 -12.09
N LYS A 119 -7.63 4.47 -12.61
CA LYS A 119 -8.88 3.90 -12.09
C LYS A 119 -8.71 3.38 -10.66
N MET A 120 -7.57 2.78 -10.37
CA MET A 120 -7.21 2.31 -9.04
C MET A 120 -7.21 3.47 -8.03
N ASN A 121 -6.54 4.58 -8.35
CA ASN A 121 -6.53 5.77 -7.49
C ASN A 121 -7.92 6.40 -7.35
N ALA A 122 -8.71 6.48 -8.43
CA ALA A 122 -10.07 6.99 -8.35
C ALA A 122 -10.94 6.13 -7.41
N HIS A 123 -10.90 4.81 -7.58
CA HIS A 123 -11.64 3.89 -6.71
C HIS A 123 -11.11 3.86 -5.27
N LEU A 124 -9.81 4.07 -5.04
CA LEU A 124 -9.26 4.17 -3.69
C LEU A 124 -9.85 5.35 -2.92
N LYS A 125 -10.05 6.50 -3.60
CA LYS A 125 -10.71 7.65 -2.97
C LYS A 125 -12.16 7.35 -2.63
N THR A 126 -12.90 6.75 -3.57
CA THR A 126 -14.29 6.30 -3.32
C THR A 126 -14.36 5.28 -2.18
N LEU A 127 -13.45 4.31 -2.18
CA LEU A 127 -13.33 3.30 -1.13
C LEU A 127 -13.11 3.95 0.24
N GLY A 128 -12.11 4.83 0.35
CA GLY A 128 -11.84 5.53 1.61
C GLY A 128 -13.03 6.37 2.08
N GLN A 129 -13.73 7.03 1.16
CA GLN A 129 -14.92 7.81 1.48
C GLN A 129 -16.06 6.91 2.00
N VAL A 130 -16.30 5.76 1.36
CA VAL A 130 -17.34 4.79 1.76
C VAL A 130 -17.03 4.13 3.11
N VAL A 131 -15.76 3.88 3.40
CA VAL A 131 -15.32 3.30 4.68
C VAL A 131 -15.21 4.35 5.81
N GLY A 132 -15.30 5.64 5.50
CA GLY A 132 -15.26 6.72 6.50
C GLY A 132 -13.86 7.12 6.95
N LEU A 133 -12.88 7.11 6.03
CA LEU A 133 -11.50 7.58 6.29
C LEU A 133 -11.42 9.11 6.25
N ASP A 134 -12.15 9.77 7.14
CA ASP A 134 -12.38 11.22 7.14
C ASP A 134 -11.37 12.04 7.98
N GLU A 135 -10.35 11.39 8.57
CA GLU A 135 -9.36 12.08 9.41
C GLU A 135 -8.74 13.28 8.66
N PRO A 136 -8.87 14.52 9.18
CA PRO A 136 -8.29 15.70 8.57
C PRO A 136 -6.77 15.59 8.53
N THR A 137 -6.22 15.51 7.32
CA THR A 137 -4.80 15.30 7.09
C THR A 137 -4.22 16.51 6.37
N ARG A 138 -3.14 17.06 6.91
CA ARG A 138 -2.45 18.20 6.32
C ARG A 138 -1.48 17.71 5.24
N ILE A 139 -1.38 18.47 4.16
CA ILE A 139 -0.36 18.26 3.14
C ILE A 139 0.39 19.55 2.88
N VAL A 140 1.68 19.41 2.65
CA VAL A 140 2.57 20.51 2.25
C VAL A 140 3.16 20.16 0.90
N TYR A 141 3.02 21.03 -0.08
CA TYR A 141 3.61 20.84 -1.39
C TYR A 141 4.10 22.17 -1.98
N PHE A 142 5.03 22.10 -2.92
CA PHE A 142 5.58 23.28 -3.59
C PHE A 142 5.09 23.33 -5.02
N LYS A 143 4.64 24.50 -5.46
CA LYS A 143 4.33 24.81 -6.87
C LYS A 143 5.25 25.95 -7.31
N GLY A 144 6.27 25.62 -8.10
CA GLY A 144 7.42 26.52 -8.29
C GLY A 144 8.12 26.77 -6.96
N ASN A 145 8.37 28.03 -6.61
CA ASN A 145 9.00 28.42 -5.34
C ASN A 145 7.97 28.71 -4.22
N GLN A 146 6.68 28.54 -4.47
CA GLN A 146 5.63 28.80 -3.48
C GLN A 146 5.29 27.53 -2.69
N ARG A 147 5.32 27.63 -1.36
CA ARG A 147 4.87 26.58 -0.42
C ARG A 147 3.35 26.70 -0.25
N HIS A 148 2.64 25.61 -0.52
CA HIS A 148 1.22 25.45 -0.28
C HIS A 148 0.99 24.50 0.89
N GLU A 149 -0.01 24.81 1.70
CA GLU A 149 -0.43 24.01 2.84
C GLU A 149 -1.95 23.89 2.79
N GLU A 150 -2.44 22.67 2.73
CA GLU A 150 -3.87 22.37 2.58
C GLU A 150 -4.25 21.22 3.52
N VAL A 151 -5.52 21.16 3.90
CA VAL A 151 -6.06 20.08 4.76
C VAL A 151 -7.19 19.41 3.99
N TYR A 152 -7.11 18.08 3.90
CA TYR A 152 -8.11 17.24 3.25
C TYR A 152 -8.48 16.06 4.14
N PRO A 153 -9.68 15.49 4.01
CA PRO A 153 -9.96 14.20 4.62
C PRO A 153 -9.03 13.13 4.01
N LYS A 154 -8.58 12.17 4.82
CA LYS A 154 -7.55 11.20 4.41
C LYS A 154 -7.93 10.42 3.15
N TRP A 155 -9.20 10.08 2.97
CA TRP A 155 -9.68 9.41 1.75
C TRP A 155 -9.32 10.16 0.47
N TYR A 156 -9.30 11.50 0.50
CA TYR A 156 -8.99 12.32 -0.68
C TYR A 156 -7.52 12.19 -1.11
N LEU A 157 -6.65 11.84 -0.16
CA LEU A 157 -5.21 11.72 -0.35
C LEU A 157 -4.77 10.28 -0.69
N LEU A 158 -5.71 9.34 -0.72
CA LEU A 158 -5.42 7.95 -1.04
C LEU A 158 -4.93 7.80 -2.48
N THR A 159 -3.81 7.11 -2.60
CA THR A 159 -3.23 6.65 -3.86
C THR A 159 -2.58 5.30 -3.62
N THR A 160 -2.26 4.58 -4.70
CA THR A 160 -1.53 3.30 -4.61
C THR A 160 -0.18 3.40 -3.90
N HIS A 161 0.43 4.59 -3.83
CA HIS A 161 1.67 4.82 -3.08
C HIS A 161 1.49 4.76 -1.57
N VAL A 162 0.29 5.07 -1.07
CA VAL A 162 -0.05 4.98 0.36
C VAL A 162 0.13 3.55 0.84
N GLY A 163 -0.21 2.53 0.04
CA GLY A 163 -0.08 1.14 0.44
C GLY A 163 1.34 0.73 0.84
N ARG A 164 2.35 1.01 -0.01
CA ARG A 164 3.76 0.73 0.35
C ARG A 164 4.23 1.58 1.54
N ARG A 165 3.79 2.83 1.66
CA ARG A 165 4.13 3.68 2.81
C ARG A 165 3.58 3.12 4.11
N THR A 166 2.33 2.65 4.09
CA THR A 166 1.70 1.96 5.20
C THR A 166 2.49 0.73 5.63
N PHE A 167 2.95 -0.11 4.70
CA PHE A 167 3.82 -1.24 5.03
C PHE A 167 5.09 -0.81 5.76
N VAL A 168 5.83 0.16 5.19
CA VAL A 168 7.10 0.64 5.75
C VAL A 168 6.89 1.24 7.14
N VAL A 169 5.88 2.10 7.32
CA VAL A 169 5.59 2.71 8.61
C VAL A 169 5.16 1.66 9.65
N THR A 170 4.32 0.70 9.26
CA THR A 170 3.89 -0.39 10.14
C THR A 170 5.07 -1.26 10.58
N ALA A 171 5.97 -1.60 9.65
CA ALA A 171 7.16 -2.38 9.95
C ALA A 171 8.09 -1.65 10.94
N LEU A 172 8.32 -0.36 10.74
CA LEU A 172 9.10 0.47 11.67
C LEU A 172 8.45 0.57 13.05
N GLN A 173 7.13 0.73 13.12
CA GLN A 173 6.37 0.74 14.38
C GLN A 173 6.43 -0.62 15.11
N LEU A 174 6.62 -1.72 14.37
CA LEU A 174 6.83 -3.05 14.93
C LEU A 174 8.30 -3.31 15.34
N GLY A 175 9.19 -2.32 15.16
CA GLY A 175 10.61 -2.45 15.50
C GLY A 175 11.42 -3.26 14.49
N ILE A 176 10.90 -3.46 13.28
CA ILE A 176 11.64 -4.13 12.21
C ILE A 176 12.78 -3.20 11.74
N PRO A 177 14.04 -3.68 11.65
CA PRO A 177 15.17 -2.87 11.21
C PRO A 177 14.99 -2.31 9.78
N VAL A 178 15.47 -1.10 9.52
CA VAL A 178 15.32 -0.43 8.21
C VAL A 178 16.04 -1.21 7.10
N GLU A 179 17.12 -1.91 7.45
CA GLU A 179 17.97 -2.66 6.53
C GLU A 179 17.24 -3.85 5.89
N VAL A 180 16.12 -4.30 6.49
CA VAL A 180 15.33 -5.44 6.01
C VAL A 180 13.96 -5.04 5.44
N ILE A 181 13.65 -3.73 5.34
CA ILE A 181 12.38 -3.17 4.81
C ILE A 181 12.56 -2.66 3.37
#